data_AF-A0A1Z8Z419-F1
#
_entry.id   AF-A0A1Z8Z419-F1
#
_cell.length_a   1.000
_cell.length_b   1.000
_cell.length_c   1.000
_cell.angle_alpha   90.00
_cell.angle_beta   90.00
_cell.angle_gamma   90.00
#
_symmetry.space_group_name_H-M   'P 1'
#
loop_
_entity.id
_entity.type
_entity.pdbx_description
1 polymer ?
#
loop_
_entity_poly.entity_id
_entity_poly.type
_entity_poly.pdbx_seq_one_letter_code
_entity_poly.pdbx_strand_id
1 'polypeptide(L)'
;MKKSFFNKNETLVKKLSQVKDDSLIIFPHLGLGDQIINKGAINVVSKNFKKIYLVSWRKFQNSMDYLYADLENVEMLYIEPKNNEVDFDNYFLSVTKFADSKNLKVLKLGYEHKKKGIPFYEAFYRQIKIDYQNSYSNFKVLRDESSEKKLNDHIFKYFNVSPENYKLVHKEHSSGKKSLRLSDENTIYVNKESDPFNNLFLYIDLINNAKEIHCLNSSFCHLVDRVESKGNLFYHDLVGSKLNLNKNWQTVDY
;
A
#
# COMPACT_ATOMS: atom_id res chain seq x y z
N MET A 1 43.53 7.27 9.65
CA MET A 1 42.55 6.20 9.38
C MET A 1 41.47 6.71 8.46
N LYS A 2 41.18 5.97 7.38
CA LYS A 2 40.48 6.43 6.17
C LYS A 2 39.08 7.00 6.46
N LYS A 3 38.89 8.30 6.16
CA LYS A 3 37.57 8.87 5.91
C LYS A 3 37.06 8.25 4.59
N SER A 4 36.17 7.28 4.69
CA SER A 4 35.36 6.83 3.55
C SER A 4 34.45 7.99 3.16
N PHE A 5 34.81 8.70 2.08
CA PHE A 5 33.91 9.65 1.44
C PHE A 5 32.75 8.86 0.84
N PHE A 6 31.56 8.99 1.43
CA PHE A 6 30.31 8.48 0.88
C PHE A 6 30.06 9.13 -0.48
N ASN A 7 30.16 8.36 -1.57
CA ASN A 7 29.85 8.86 -2.90
C ASN A 7 28.33 8.76 -3.17
N LYS A 8 27.56 9.60 -2.45
CA LYS A 8 26.09 9.62 -2.40
C LYS A 8 25.41 9.68 -3.78
N ASN A 9 26.14 10.11 -4.81
CA ASN A 9 25.65 10.27 -6.19
C ASN A 9 25.68 8.99 -7.04
N GLU A 10 26.47 7.97 -6.69
CA GLU A 10 26.51 6.73 -7.49
C GLU A 10 25.46 5.70 -7.05
N THR A 11 25.13 5.66 -5.76
CA THR A 11 24.19 4.67 -5.20
C THR A 11 22.74 4.97 -5.58
N LEU A 12 22.37 6.25 -5.67
CA LEU A 12 21.00 6.68 -5.97
C LEU A 12 20.73 6.76 -7.46
N VAL A 13 19.62 6.15 -7.90
CA VAL A 13 19.13 6.27 -9.27
C VAL A 13 17.72 6.86 -9.30
N LYS A 14 17.40 7.56 -10.38
CA LYS A 14 16.09 8.20 -10.59
C LYS A 14 15.19 7.38 -11.51
N LYS A 15 15.78 6.61 -12.41
CA LYS A 15 15.10 5.82 -13.44
C LYS A 15 15.57 4.37 -13.39
N LEU A 16 14.67 3.42 -13.64
CA LEU A 16 15.03 2.00 -13.72
C LEU A 16 16.12 1.73 -14.76
N SER A 17 16.14 2.45 -15.87
CA SER A 17 17.14 2.29 -16.95
C SER A 17 18.58 2.61 -16.52
N GLN A 18 18.78 3.21 -15.33
CA GLN A 18 20.11 3.49 -14.77
C GLN A 18 20.64 2.31 -13.93
N VAL A 19 19.80 1.33 -13.61
CA VAL A 19 20.20 0.10 -12.95
C VAL A 19 20.66 -0.88 -14.04
N LYS A 20 21.93 -1.28 -13.97
CA LYS A 20 22.53 -2.28 -14.86
C LYS A 20 22.64 -3.66 -14.21
N ASP A 21 22.57 -3.70 -12.88
CA ASP A 21 22.67 -4.90 -12.08
C ASP A 21 21.34 -5.68 -12.08
N ASP A 22 21.43 -7.00 -11.92
CA ASP A 22 20.26 -7.87 -11.78
C ASP A 22 19.55 -7.72 -10.42
N SER A 23 20.03 -6.81 -9.55
CA SER A 23 19.50 -6.57 -8.22
C SER A 23 19.45 -5.10 -7.88
N LEU A 24 18.39 -4.67 -7.18
CA LEU A 24 18.27 -3.29 -6.70
C LEU A 24 17.50 -3.20 -5.39
N ILE A 25 17.57 -2.02 -4.78
CA ILE A 25 16.65 -1.60 -3.72
C ILE A 25 15.63 -0.64 -4.33
N ILE A 26 14.35 -0.87 -4.06
CA ILE A 26 13.27 0.08 -4.36
C ILE A 26 12.83 0.72 -3.04
N PHE A 27 12.96 2.04 -2.96
CA PHE A 27 12.55 2.86 -1.84
C PHE A 27 11.34 3.71 -2.28
N PRO A 28 10.10 3.19 -2.17
CA PRO A 28 8.90 3.93 -2.52
C PRO A 28 8.44 4.83 -1.36
N HIS A 29 7.39 5.63 -1.58
CA HIS A 29 6.61 6.15 -0.46
C HIS A 29 6.13 5.01 0.44
N LEU A 30 6.22 5.24 1.74
CA LEU A 30 6.14 4.18 2.73
C LEU A 30 4.75 4.01 3.35
N GLY A 31 3.77 4.84 2.95
CA GLY A 31 2.38 4.66 3.37
C GLY A 31 1.82 3.36 2.81
N LEU A 32 1.00 2.64 3.58
CA LEU A 32 0.42 1.37 3.13
C LEU A 32 -0.42 1.55 1.84
N GLY A 33 -1.10 2.70 1.70
CA GLY A 33 -1.81 3.06 0.47
C GLY A 33 -0.87 3.18 -0.75
N ASP A 34 0.28 3.84 -0.59
CA ASP A 34 1.28 3.94 -1.65
C ASP A 34 1.84 2.56 -2.03
N GLN A 35 2.02 1.66 -1.06
CA GLN A 35 2.50 0.30 -1.30
C GLN A 35 1.48 -0.51 -2.11
N ILE A 36 0.19 -0.42 -1.78
CA ILE A 36 -0.91 -1.04 -2.55
C ILE A 36 -0.93 -0.51 -3.99
N ILE A 37 -0.81 0.81 -4.16
CA ILE A 37 -0.75 1.45 -5.48
C ILE A 37 0.46 0.95 -6.28
N ASN A 38 1.62 0.77 -5.63
CA ASN A 38 2.86 0.36 -6.29
C ASN A 38 2.95 -1.14 -6.58
N LYS A 39 2.14 -2.00 -5.94
CA LYS A 39 2.19 -3.47 -6.15
C LYS A 39 2.15 -3.86 -7.63
N GLY A 40 1.27 -3.23 -8.42
CA GLY A 40 1.19 -3.49 -9.87
C GLY A 40 2.49 -3.17 -10.62
N ALA A 41 3.12 -2.03 -10.31
CA ALA A 41 4.44 -1.70 -10.83
C ALA A 41 5.51 -2.69 -10.38
N ILE A 42 5.52 -3.08 -9.09
CA ILE A 42 6.51 -4.05 -8.58
C ILE A 42 6.35 -5.41 -9.28
N ASN A 43 5.13 -5.89 -9.54
CA ASN A 43 4.87 -7.10 -10.33
C ASN A 43 5.40 -7.03 -11.77
N VAL A 44 5.44 -5.83 -12.37
CA VAL A 44 6.02 -5.64 -13.71
C VAL A 44 7.54 -5.57 -13.63
N VAL A 45 8.07 -4.81 -12.66
CA VAL A 45 9.50 -4.60 -12.48
C VAL A 45 10.21 -5.89 -12.08
N SER A 46 9.63 -6.70 -11.20
CA SER A 46 10.20 -7.96 -10.70
C SER A 46 10.55 -8.95 -11.80
N LYS A 47 9.88 -8.90 -12.96
CA LYS A 47 10.20 -9.75 -14.12
C LYS A 47 11.58 -9.51 -14.72
N ASN A 48 12.18 -8.34 -14.46
CA ASN A 48 13.45 -7.92 -15.06
C ASN A 48 14.64 -7.97 -14.08
N PHE A 49 14.43 -8.41 -12.84
CA PHE A 49 15.47 -8.43 -11.81
C PHE A 49 15.50 -9.80 -11.11
N LYS A 50 16.69 -10.31 -10.82
CA LYS A 50 16.88 -11.52 -10.02
C LYS A 50 16.53 -11.30 -8.56
N LYS A 51 16.72 -10.07 -8.05
CA LYS A 51 16.38 -9.72 -6.66
C LYS A 51 15.97 -8.26 -6.54
N ILE A 52 14.91 -8.00 -5.79
CA ILE A 52 14.49 -6.66 -5.39
C ILE A 52 14.41 -6.62 -3.88
N TYR A 53 15.07 -5.65 -3.26
CA TYR A 53 14.86 -5.30 -1.86
C TYR A 53 13.84 -4.17 -1.79
N LEU A 54 12.64 -4.44 -1.29
CA LEU A 54 11.56 -3.47 -1.23
C LEU A 54 11.45 -2.87 0.18
N VAL A 55 11.53 -1.55 0.28
CA VAL A 55 11.54 -0.88 1.58
C VAL A 55 10.13 -0.59 2.09
N SER A 56 9.89 -0.89 3.37
CA SER A 56 8.63 -0.54 4.06
C SER A 56 8.82 -0.34 5.56
N TRP A 57 7.83 0.27 6.21
CA TRP A 57 7.82 0.37 7.68
C TRP A 57 7.58 -0.98 8.34
N ARG A 58 8.30 -1.26 9.43
CA ARG A 58 8.09 -2.48 10.24
C ARG A 58 6.65 -2.63 10.73
N LYS A 59 5.98 -1.52 11.10
CA LYS A 59 4.58 -1.55 11.56
C LYS A 59 3.59 -2.14 10.54
N PHE A 60 3.99 -2.25 9.27
CA PHE A 60 3.19 -2.85 8.20
C PHE A 60 3.65 -4.27 7.84
N GLN A 61 4.56 -4.88 8.60
CA GLN A 61 5.18 -6.17 8.27
C GLN A 61 4.16 -7.24 7.86
N ASN A 62 3.15 -7.53 8.69
CA ASN A 62 2.12 -8.54 8.37
C ASN A 62 1.42 -8.28 7.03
N SER A 63 1.10 -7.01 6.74
CA SER A 63 0.46 -6.62 5.49
C SER A 63 1.43 -6.73 4.31
N MET A 64 2.68 -6.30 4.47
CA MET A 64 3.66 -6.26 3.40
C MET A 64 4.19 -7.65 3.03
N ASP A 65 4.47 -8.49 4.03
CA ASP A 65 4.85 -9.89 3.83
C ASP A 65 3.74 -10.62 3.05
N TYR A 66 2.47 -10.36 3.39
CA TYR A 66 1.32 -10.91 2.67
C TYR A 66 1.19 -10.36 1.24
N LEU A 67 1.29 -9.04 1.06
CA LEU A 67 1.14 -8.36 -0.25
C LEU A 67 2.17 -8.85 -1.29
N TYR A 68 3.35 -9.25 -0.84
CA TYR A 68 4.46 -9.66 -1.71
C TYR A 68 4.82 -11.15 -1.62
N ALA A 69 4.03 -11.96 -0.93
CA ALA A 69 4.26 -13.40 -0.77
C ALA A 69 4.32 -14.17 -2.10
N ASP A 70 3.69 -13.66 -3.16
CA ASP A 70 3.70 -14.23 -4.51
C ASP A 70 4.99 -13.94 -5.31
N LEU A 71 5.88 -13.10 -4.81
CA LEU A 71 7.10 -12.70 -5.49
C LEU A 71 8.36 -13.19 -4.76
N GLU A 72 8.83 -14.38 -5.11
CA GLU A 72 10.03 -15.01 -4.50
C GLU A 72 11.30 -14.16 -4.63
N ASN A 73 11.38 -13.33 -5.68
CA ASN A 73 12.52 -12.45 -5.92
C ASN A 73 12.39 -11.08 -5.24
N VAL A 74 11.32 -10.81 -4.50
CA VAL A 74 11.15 -9.59 -3.70
C VAL A 74 11.37 -9.90 -2.22
N GLU A 75 12.32 -9.21 -1.60
CA GLU A 75 12.61 -9.30 -0.17
C GLU A 75 12.30 -7.98 0.51
N MET A 76 11.58 -8.05 1.63
CA MET A 76 11.21 -6.86 2.38
C MET A 76 12.38 -6.37 3.24
N LEU A 77 12.75 -5.10 3.05
CA LEU A 77 13.70 -4.39 3.89
C LEU A 77 12.92 -3.46 4.82
N TYR A 78 12.71 -3.92 6.05
CA TYR A 78 11.94 -3.18 7.05
C TYR A 78 12.77 -2.11 7.75
N ILE A 79 12.19 -0.93 7.90
CA ILE A 79 12.73 0.15 8.71
C ILE A 79 11.89 0.35 9.98
N GLU A 80 12.57 0.46 11.11
CA GLU A 80 11.96 0.71 12.42
C GLU A 80 11.83 2.20 12.66
N PRO A 81 10.63 2.74 12.90
CA PRO A 81 10.50 4.11 13.36
C PRO A 81 11.09 4.24 14.78
N LYS A 82 12.07 5.13 14.98
CA LYS A 82 12.56 5.52 16.31
C LYS A 82 11.56 6.48 16.96
N ASN A 83 11.12 6.16 18.17
CA ASN A 83 10.34 7.06 19.05
C ASN A 83 9.07 7.68 18.41
N ASN A 84 8.43 6.99 17.47
CA ASN A 84 7.32 7.53 16.66
C ASN A 84 7.66 8.78 15.83
N GLU A 85 8.93 9.16 15.74
CA GLU A 85 9.40 10.26 14.91
C GLU A 85 9.84 9.73 13.52
N VAL A 86 9.32 10.38 12.48
CA VAL A 86 9.71 10.08 11.10
C VAL A 86 10.96 10.90 10.76
N ASP A 87 12.13 10.44 11.20
CA ASP A 87 13.42 10.94 10.70
C ASP A 87 13.76 10.29 9.36
N PHE A 88 13.12 10.79 8.32
CA PHE A 88 13.23 10.27 6.97
C PHE A 88 14.69 10.22 6.48
N ASP A 89 15.51 11.20 6.83
CA ASP A 89 16.90 11.28 6.40
C ASP A 89 17.74 10.17 7.05
N ASN A 90 17.53 9.88 8.32
CA ASN A 90 18.21 8.78 9.00
C ASN A 90 17.78 7.40 8.51
N TYR A 91 16.50 7.21 8.16
CA TYR A 91 16.04 5.95 7.56
C TYR A 91 16.60 5.77 6.17
N PHE A 92 16.57 6.82 5.35
CA PHE A 92 17.17 6.78 4.02
C PHE A 92 18.68 6.53 4.10
N LEU A 93 19.38 7.12 5.08
CA LEU A 93 20.79 6.85 5.32
C LEU A 93 21.04 5.37 5.63
N SER A 94 20.20 4.76 6.47
CA SER A 94 20.29 3.32 6.79
C SER A 94 20.13 2.45 5.55
N VAL A 95 19.19 2.78 4.67
CA VAL A 95 19.00 2.09 3.38
C VAL A 95 20.22 2.26 2.47
N THR A 96 20.78 3.47 2.37
CA THR A 96 21.98 3.69 1.54
C THR A 96 23.21 2.96 2.09
N LYS A 97 23.39 2.87 3.41
CA LYS A 97 24.47 2.08 4.01
C LYS A 97 24.35 0.59 3.69
N PHE A 98 23.11 0.06 3.74
CA PHE A 98 22.86 -1.32 3.33
C PHE A 98 23.16 -1.51 1.83
N ALA A 99 22.71 -0.57 0.99
CA ALA A 99 22.97 -0.58 -0.44
C ALA A 99 24.48 -0.62 -0.75
N ASP A 100 25.26 0.28 -0.13
CA ASP A 100 26.71 0.35 -0.32
C ASP A 100 27.40 -0.94 0.14
N SER A 101 26.95 -1.55 1.26
CA SER A 101 27.49 -2.82 1.76
C SER A 101 27.24 -4.02 0.83
N LYS A 102 26.24 -3.89 -0.05
CA LYS A 102 25.85 -4.90 -1.04
C LYS A 102 26.18 -4.50 -2.47
N ASN A 103 26.80 -3.33 -2.68
CA ASN A 103 27.01 -2.72 -3.99
C ASN A 103 25.73 -2.64 -4.84
N LEU A 104 24.61 -2.22 -4.24
CA LEU A 104 23.31 -2.12 -4.90
C LEU A 104 22.95 -0.66 -5.22
N LYS A 105 22.18 -0.47 -6.29
CA LYS A 105 21.53 0.82 -6.57
C LYS A 105 20.22 0.94 -5.81
N VAL A 106 19.90 2.17 -5.39
CA VAL A 106 18.63 2.52 -4.73
C VAL A 106 17.80 3.35 -5.69
N LEU A 107 16.65 2.84 -6.10
CA LEU A 107 15.63 3.60 -6.82
C LEU A 107 14.68 4.24 -5.81
N LYS A 108 14.74 5.57 -5.69
CA LYS A 108 13.83 6.35 -4.84
C LYS A 108 12.55 6.66 -5.61
N LEU A 109 11.51 5.85 -5.44
CA LEU A 109 10.29 5.87 -6.25
C LEU A 109 9.25 6.85 -5.67
N GLY A 110 8.82 7.81 -6.49
CA GLY A 110 7.75 8.76 -6.18
C GLY A 110 8.18 10.04 -5.48
N TYR A 111 9.47 10.25 -5.26
CA TYR A 111 10.01 11.45 -4.59
C TYR A 111 10.52 12.53 -5.54
N GLU A 112 10.54 12.26 -6.85
CA GLU A 112 10.86 13.27 -7.86
C GLU A 112 9.71 14.28 -7.99
N HIS A 113 10.03 15.54 -8.31
CA HIS A 113 9.05 16.62 -8.35
C HIS A 113 7.83 16.29 -9.23
N LYS A 114 6.64 16.35 -8.63
CA LYS A 114 5.37 16.24 -9.35
C LYS A 114 5.29 17.36 -10.38
N LYS A 115 5.01 17.02 -11.63
CA LYS A 115 4.54 18.03 -12.58
C LYS A 115 3.16 18.49 -12.13
N LYS A 116 2.90 19.80 -12.20
CA LYS A 116 1.60 20.40 -11.86
C LYS A 116 0.48 19.68 -12.64
N GLY A 117 -0.62 19.36 -11.95
CA GLY A 117 -1.81 18.73 -12.55
C GLY A 117 -1.79 17.20 -12.65
N ILE A 118 -0.76 16.53 -12.13
CA ILE A 118 -0.69 15.06 -12.17
C ILE A 118 -0.94 14.49 -10.77
N PRO A 119 -1.86 13.53 -10.62
CA PRO A 119 -2.07 12.83 -9.36
C PRO A 119 -0.78 12.17 -8.85
N PHE A 120 -0.61 12.13 -7.53
CA PHE A 120 0.64 11.67 -6.93
C PHE A 120 0.99 10.22 -7.30
N TYR A 121 -0.03 9.36 -7.37
CA TYR A 121 0.13 7.94 -7.67
C TYR A 121 0.56 7.69 -9.12
N GLU A 122 0.12 8.52 -10.07
CA GLU A 122 0.57 8.44 -11.47
C GLU A 122 2.04 8.83 -11.60
N ALA A 123 2.53 9.73 -10.76
CA ALA A 123 3.93 10.16 -10.81
C ALA A 123 4.90 8.99 -10.58
N PHE A 124 4.52 8.00 -9.76
CA PHE A 124 5.33 6.80 -9.49
C PHE A 124 5.57 6.02 -10.78
N TYR A 125 4.49 5.75 -11.51
CA TYR A 125 4.47 4.98 -12.75
C TYR A 125 5.22 5.71 -13.87
N ARG A 126 5.03 7.03 -13.98
CA ARG A 126 5.76 7.86 -14.95
C ARG A 126 7.27 7.89 -14.71
N GLN A 127 7.72 7.92 -13.45
CA GLN A 127 9.14 7.90 -13.11
C GLN A 127 9.85 6.67 -13.69
N ILE A 128 9.18 5.52 -13.68
CA ILE A 128 9.70 4.24 -14.13
C ILE A 128 9.22 3.83 -15.54
N LYS A 129 8.51 4.73 -16.25
CA LYS A 129 7.98 4.53 -17.60
C LYS A 129 7.05 3.32 -17.73
N ILE A 130 6.21 3.10 -16.73
CA ILE A 130 5.13 2.11 -16.76
C ILE A 130 3.79 2.87 -16.86
N ASP A 131 2.82 2.34 -17.61
CA ASP A 131 1.47 2.91 -17.66
C ASP A 131 0.76 2.70 -16.31
N TYR A 132 0.07 3.73 -15.79
CA TYR A 132 -0.66 3.65 -14.53
C TYR A 132 -1.75 2.56 -14.53
N GLN A 133 -2.28 2.16 -15.69
CA GLN A 133 -3.21 1.03 -15.79
C GLN A 133 -2.63 -0.28 -15.22
N ASN A 134 -1.30 -0.42 -15.19
CA ASN A 134 -0.65 -1.57 -14.55
C ASN A 134 -0.84 -1.60 -13.02
N SER A 135 -1.19 -0.47 -12.39
CA SER A 135 -1.58 -0.44 -10.97
C SER A 135 -2.83 -1.27 -10.68
N TYR A 136 -3.64 -1.53 -11.71
CA TYR A 136 -4.84 -2.36 -11.64
C TYR A 136 -4.60 -3.71 -12.34
N SER A 137 -4.20 -3.70 -13.61
CA SER A 137 -4.11 -4.93 -14.43
C SER A 137 -3.02 -5.91 -13.96
N ASN A 138 -2.01 -5.42 -13.26
CA ASN A 138 -0.97 -6.25 -12.64
C ASN A 138 -1.07 -6.28 -11.11
N PHE A 139 -2.15 -5.80 -10.51
CA PHE A 139 -2.38 -5.99 -9.08
C PHE A 139 -2.77 -7.45 -8.82
N LYS A 140 -1.96 -8.16 -8.04
CA LYS A 140 -2.19 -9.55 -7.64
C LYS A 140 -1.81 -9.72 -6.19
N VAL A 141 -2.61 -10.49 -5.46
CA VAL A 141 -2.35 -10.87 -4.07
C VAL A 141 -2.70 -12.35 -3.96
N LEU A 142 -1.81 -13.14 -3.33
CA LEU A 142 -2.08 -14.55 -3.04
C LEU A 142 -3.09 -14.62 -1.91
N ARG A 143 -4.31 -15.12 -2.19
CA ARG A 143 -5.36 -15.26 -1.18
C ARG A 143 -5.09 -16.46 -0.26
N ASP A 144 -5.36 -16.26 1.01
CA ASP A 144 -5.35 -17.30 2.05
C ASP A 144 -6.78 -17.43 2.58
N GLU A 145 -7.58 -18.24 1.88
CA GLU A 145 -8.99 -18.44 2.18
C GLU A 145 -9.23 -18.94 3.62
N SER A 146 -8.28 -19.67 4.20
CA SER A 146 -8.36 -20.15 5.58
C SER A 146 -8.25 -19.00 6.57
N SER A 147 -7.29 -18.10 6.38
CA SER A 147 -7.13 -16.91 7.23
C SER A 147 -8.23 -15.88 7.00
N GLU A 148 -8.68 -15.70 5.75
CA GLU A 148 -9.84 -14.87 5.43
C GLU A 148 -11.10 -15.39 6.14
N LYS A 149 -11.37 -16.70 6.09
CA LYS A 149 -12.51 -17.29 6.80
C LYS A 149 -12.43 -17.06 8.31
N LYS A 150 -11.25 -17.22 8.92
CA LYS A 150 -11.06 -16.94 10.36
C LYS A 150 -11.32 -15.47 10.69
N LEU A 151 -10.88 -14.55 9.84
CA LEU A 151 -11.19 -13.13 9.99
C LEU A 151 -12.70 -12.91 9.90
N ASN A 152 -13.36 -13.45 8.87
CA ASN A 152 -14.80 -13.30 8.68
C ASN A 152 -15.59 -13.79 9.90
N ASP A 153 -15.33 -15.02 10.34
CA ASP A 153 -16.00 -15.62 11.50
C ASP A 153 -15.82 -14.75 12.76
N HIS A 154 -14.62 -14.20 12.96
CA HIS A 154 -14.33 -13.27 14.06
C HIS A 154 -15.11 -11.95 13.93
N ILE A 155 -15.06 -11.32 12.76
CA ILE A 155 -15.62 -10.00 12.49
C ILE A 155 -17.15 -10.01 12.60
N PHE A 156 -17.83 -11.00 12.02
CA PHE A 156 -19.29 -11.12 12.13
C PHE A 156 -19.73 -11.30 13.58
N LYS A 157 -18.98 -12.09 14.35
CA LYS A 157 -19.24 -12.26 15.78
C LYS A 157 -18.96 -10.98 16.58
N TYR A 158 -17.85 -10.29 16.29
CA TYR A 158 -17.43 -9.08 17.00
C TYR A 158 -18.45 -7.95 16.85
N PHE A 159 -18.93 -7.71 15.63
CA PHE A 159 -19.93 -6.66 15.36
C PHE A 159 -21.37 -7.12 15.54
N ASN A 160 -21.62 -8.41 15.77
CA ASN A 160 -22.94 -9.02 15.83
C ASN A 160 -23.79 -8.69 14.59
N VAL A 161 -23.21 -8.92 13.41
CA VAL A 161 -23.82 -8.61 12.09
C VAL A 161 -24.02 -9.89 11.29
N SER A 162 -25.13 -9.97 10.54
CA SER A 162 -25.42 -11.09 9.65
C SER A 162 -24.48 -11.12 8.42
N PRO A 163 -23.92 -12.29 8.05
CA PRO A 163 -23.12 -12.44 6.83
C PRO A 163 -23.87 -12.14 5.53
N GLU A 164 -25.20 -12.17 5.53
CA GLU A 164 -26.02 -12.04 4.31
C GLU A 164 -26.23 -10.58 3.88
N ASN A 165 -26.15 -9.65 4.83
CA ASN A 165 -26.45 -8.25 4.60
C ASN A 165 -25.63 -7.37 5.54
N TYR A 166 -24.48 -6.92 5.06
CA TYR A 166 -23.60 -6.01 5.80
C TYR A 166 -22.95 -4.98 4.89
N LYS A 167 -22.51 -3.90 5.53
CA LYS A 167 -21.66 -2.88 4.93
C LYS A 167 -20.32 -2.79 5.62
N LEU A 168 -19.29 -2.51 4.83
CA LEU A 168 -17.94 -2.25 5.32
C LEU A 168 -17.71 -0.74 5.41
N VAL A 169 -17.21 -0.28 6.54
CA VAL A 169 -16.93 1.14 6.77
C VAL A 169 -15.50 1.31 7.26
N HIS A 170 -14.69 2.02 6.50
CA HIS A 170 -13.36 2.45 6.91
C HIS A 170 -13.31 3.97 7.09
N LYS A 171 -13.41 4.40 8.35
CA LYS A 171 -13.48 5.82 8.75
C LYS A 171 -12.25 6.32 9.51
N GLU A 172 -11.13 5.60 9.43
CA GLU A 172 -9.88 5.98 10.08
C GLU A 172 -8.90 6.63 9.08
N HIS A 173 -8.23 7.69 9.53
CA HIS A 173 -7.16 8.37 8.79
C HIS A 173 -5.98 8.64 9.76
N SER A 174 -4.82 9.02 9.24
CA SER A 174 -3.65 9.37 10.08
C SER A 174 -3.94 10.51 11.07
N SER A 175 -4.92 11.36 10.75
CA SER A 175 -5.43 12.43 11.62
C SER A 175 -6.51 11.98 12.62
N GLY A 176 -6.75 10.67 12.76
CA GLY A 176 -7.77 10.10 13.63
C GLY A 176 -9.06 9.65 12.93
N LYS A 177 -10.01 9.17 13.75
CA LYS A 177 -11.35 8.70 13.32
C LYS A 177 -12.19 9.88 12.81
N LYS A 178 -12.99 9.65 11.78
CA LYS A 178 -13.91 10.64 11.20
C LYS A 178 -15.36 10.23 11.37
N SER A 179 -16.24 11.22 11.44
CA SER A 179 -17.69 11.00 11.42
C SER A 179 -18.16 10.97 9.96
N LEU A 180 -18.97 9.99 9.61
CA LEU A 180 -19.53 9.84 8.27
C LEU A 180 -21.06 9.95 8.32
N ARG A 181 -21.67 10.55 7.28
CA ARG A 181 -23.12 10.69 7.09
C ARG A 181 -23.73 9.36 6.60
N LEU A 182 -23.82 8.35 7.47
CA LEU A 182 -24.55 7.09 7.22
C LEU A 182 -25.08 6.46 8.53
N SER A 183 -26.06 5.55 8.40
CA SER A 183 -26.59 4.74 9.51
C SER A 183 -25.56 3.71 10.01
N ASP A 184 -25.64 3.29 11.26
CA ASP A 184 -24.80 2.24 11.85
C ASP A 184 -25.36 0.82 11.68
N GLU A 185 -26.55 0.66 11.12
CA GLU A 185 -27.18 -0.67 10.95
C GLU A 185 -26.36 -1.62 10.07
N ASN A 186 -26.18 -2.86 10.52
CA ASN A 186 -25.43 -3.91 9.84
C ASN A 186 -24.01 -3.48 9.40
N THR A 187 -23.33 -2.68 10.23
CA THR A 187 -22.00 -2.15 9.93
C THR A 187 -20.89 -3.00 10.50
N ILE A 188 -19.93 -3.34 9.66
CA ILE A 188 -18.60 -3.80 10.07
C ILE A 188 -17.62 -2.66 9.88
N TYR A 189 -16.91 -2.31 10.95
CA TYR A 189 -15.88 -1.30 10.93
C TYR A 189 -14.51 -1.91 10.68
N VAL A 190 -13.85 -1.50 9.59
CA VAL A 190 -12.48 -1.92 9.32
C VAL A 190 -11.54 -1.05 10.15
N ASN A 191 -11.05 -1.59 11.27
CA ASN A 191 -10.20 -0.89 12.22
C ASN A 191 -9.24 -1.86 12.93
N LYS A 192 -8.23 -1.32 13.61
CA LYS A 192 -7.24 -2.14 14.33
C LYS A 192 -7.80 -2.88 15.55
N GLU A 193 -8.86 -2.36 16.15
CA GLU A 193 -9.44 -2.91 17.37
C GLU A 193 -10.13 -4.27 17.12
N SER A 194 -10.73 -4.41 15.94
CA SER A 194 -11.44 -5.61 15.51
C SER A 194 -10.61 -6.53 14.60
N ASP A 195 -9.39 -6.12 14.20
CA ASP A 195 -8.51 -6.92 13.32
C ASP A 195 -7.53 -7.77 14.14
N PRO A 196 -7.79 -9.09 14.31
CA PRO A 196 -6.90 -9.97 15.07
C PRO A 196 -5.58 -10.28 14.35
N PHE A 197 -5.47 -9.99 13.05
CA PHE A 197 -4.28 -10.33 12.23
C PHE A 197 -3.42 -9.11 11.91
N ASN A 198 -3.96 -7.89 12.08
CA ASN A 198 -3.34 -6.65 11.66
C ASN A 198 -2.89 -6.73 10.18
N ASN A 199 -3.79 -7.24 9.32
CA ASN A 199 -3.52 -7.50 7.91
C ASN A 199 -4.74 -7.14 7.06
N LEU A 200 -4.63 -6.00 6.38
CA LEU A 200 -5.69 -5.45 5.54
C LEU A 200 -6.10 -6.38 4.39
N PHE A 201 -5.20 -7.21 3.89
CA PHE A 201 -5.45 -8.07 2.74
C PHE A 201 -6.34 -9.27 3.06
N LEU A 202 -6.50 -9.64 4.33
CA LEU A 202 -7.45 -10.67 4.73
C LEU A 202 -8.92 -10.20 4.63
N TYR A 203 -9.16 -8.90 4.47
CA TYR A 203 -10.51 -8.36 4.25
C TYR A 203 -11.02 -8.57 2.82
N ILE A 204 -10.22 -9.12 1.89
CA ILE A 204 -10.62 -9.27 0.48
C ILE A 204 -11.94 -10.06 0.35
N ASP A 205 -12.13 -11.11 1.14
CA ASP A 205 -13.39 -11.86 1.09
C ASP A 205 -14.60 -11.05 1.56
N LEU A 206 -14.45 -10.25 2.63
CA LEU A 206 -15.49 -9.32 3.07
C LEU A 206 -15.77 -8.25 1.99
N ILE A 207 -14.72 -7.71 1.37
CA ILE A 207 -14.87 -6.71 0.29
C ILE A 207 -15.67 -7.29 -0.88
N ASN A 208 -15.39 -8.53 -1.26
CA ASN A 208 -16.08 -9.19 -2.38
C ASN A 208 -17.58 -9.35 -2.14
N ASN A 209 -17.99 -9.55 -0.88
CA ASN A 209 -19.35 -9.95 -0.50
C ASN A 209 -20.19 -8.86 0.16
N ALA A 210 -19.59 -7.73 0.57
CA ALA A 210 -20.31 -6.60 1.16
C ALA A 210 -21.35 -6.01 0.20
N LYS A 211 -22.49 -5.56 0.75
CA LYS A 211 -23.54 -4.86 -0.01
C LYS A 211 -23.17 -3.41 -0.29
N GLU A 212 -22.49 -2.78 0.67
CA GLU A 212 -22.01 -1.41 0.58
C GLU A 212 -20.61 -1.32 1.18
N ILE A 213 -19.77 -0.48 0.59
CA ILE A 213 -18.42 -0.21 1.09
C ILE A 213 -18.19 1.29 1.12
N HIS A 214 -17.95 1.82 2.31
CA HIS A 214 -17.72 3.24 2.55
C HIS A 214 -16.27 3.48 2.95
N CYS A 215 -15.60 4.33 2.18
CA CYS A 215 -14.19 4.65 2.40
C CYS A 215 -13.96 6.16 2.42
N LEU A 216 -13.00 6.57 3.24
CA LEU A 216 -12.26 7.83 3.09
C LEU A 216 -11.07 7.61 2.14
N ASN A 217 -10.30 8.66 1.84
CA ASN A 217 -8.97 8.50 1.25
C ASN A 217 -8.03 7.74 2.23
N SER A 218 -7.87 6.43 2.01
CA SER A 218 -7.13 5.53 2.90
C SER A 218 -6.51 4.34 2.15
N SER A 219 -5.64 3.58 2.82
CA SER A 219 -5.12 2.32 2.28
C SER A 219 -6.22 1.31 1.96
N PHE A 220 -7.30 1.28 2.75
CA PHE A 220 -8.45 0.40 2.48
C PHE A 220 -9.19 0.81 1.21
N CYS A 221 -9.37 2.10 0.96
CA CYS A 221 -9.94 2.60 -0.29
C CYS A 221 -9.13 2.13 -1.50
N HIS A 222 -7.80 2.26 -1.43
CA HIS A 222 -6.91 1.81 -2.51
C HIS A 222 -6.94 0.29 -2.72
N LEU A 223 -7.15 -0.51 -1.68
CA LEU A 223 -7.36 -1.95 -1.79
C LEU A 223 -8.68 -2.26 -2.48
N VAL A 224 -9.79 -1.71 -1.97
CA VAL A 224 -11.15 -1.93 -2.51
C VAL A 224 -11.21 -1.55 -3.99
N ASP A 225 -10.54 -0.48 -4.40
CA ASP A 225 -10.51 -0.06 -5.81
C ASP A 225 -9.75 -1.03 -6.74
N ARG A 226 -8.93 -1.94 -6.19
CA ARG A 226 -8.08 -2.88 -6.94
C ARG A 226 -8.51 -4.34 -6.92
N VAL A 227 -9.28 -4.77 -5.92
CA VAL A 227 -9.82 -6.14 -5.82
C VAL A 227 -11.23 -6.19 -6.39
N GLU A 228 -11.89 -7.34 -6.46
CA GLU A 228 -13.29 -7.40 -6.88
C GLU A 228 -14.21 -6.86 -5.77
N SER A 229 -15.41 -6.39 -6.14
CA SER A 229 -16.44 -5.99 -5.18
C SER A 229 -17.79 -6.00 -5.88
N LYS A 230 -18.79 -6.64 -5.26
CA LYS A 230 -20.15 -6.71 -5.83
C LYS A 230 -21.08 -5.60 -5.31
N GLY A 231 -20.74 -5.00 -4.17
CA GLY A 231 -21.52 -3.97 -3.52
C GLY A 231 -21.38 -2.58 -4.11
N ASN A 232 -22.24 -1.67 -3.66
CA ASN A 232 -22.16 -0.24 -3.95
C ASN A 232 -20.95 0.38 -3.23
N LEU A 233 -20.22 1.24 -3.94
CA LEU A 233 -19.01 1.85 -3.44
C LEU A 233 -19.22 3.34 -3.17
N PHE A 234 -18.88 3.79 -1.97
CA PHE A 234 -19.07 5.16 -1.52
C PHE A 234 -17.74 5.77 -1.05
N TYR A 235 -17.32 6.84 -1.72
CA TYR A 235 -16.14 7.62 -1.35
C TYR A 235 -16.57 8.89 -0.63
N HIS A 236 -16.13 9.04 0.61
CA HIS A 236 -16.44 10.20 1.46
C HIS A 236 -15.31 11.23 1.35
N ASP A 237 -15.56 12.36 0.68
CA ASP A 237 -14.54 13.38 0.37
C ASP A 237 -14.27 14.33 1.55
N LEU A 238 -13.89 13.75 2.69
CA LEU A 238 -13.69 14.45 3.95
C LEU A 238 -12.21 14.71 4.28
N VAL A 239 -11.30 13.89 3.74
CA VAL A 239 -9.87 13.96 4.03
C VAL A 239 -9.03 13.71 2.78
N GLY A 240 -7.92 14.42 2.69
CA GLY A 240 -7.00 14.30 1.57
C GLY A 240 -7.52 14.98 0.31
N SER A 241 -6.84 14.72 -0.81
CA SER A 241 -7.30 15.16 -2.12
C SER A 241 -8.28 14.14 -2.70
N LYS A 242 -9.26 14.62 -3.49
CA LYS A 242 -10.12 13.76 -4.30
C LYS A 242 -9.29 12.80 -5.15
N LEU A 243 -9.65 11.51 -5.11
CA LEU A 243 -8.99 10.44 -5.84
C LEU A 243 -9.68 10.21 -7.18
N ASN A 244 -8.92 9.87 -8.23
CA ASN A 244 -9.46 9.33 -9.47
C ASN A 244 -9.45 7.80 -9.33
N LEU A 245 -10.53 7.25 -8.78
CA LEU A 245 -10.70 5.82 -8.57
C LEU A 245 -11.15 5.14 -9.87
N ASN A 246 -10.75 3.89 -10.09
CA ASN A 246 -11.02 3.19 -11.34
C ASN A 246 -12.45 2.61 -11.40
N LYS A 247 -13.01 2.25 -10.24
CA LYS A 247 -14.38 1.75 -10.17
C LYS A 247 -15.41 2.88 -10.11
N ASN A 248 -16.69 2.52 -10.28
CA ASN A 248 -17.82 3.45 -10.18
C ASN A 248 -18.15 3.78 -8.72
N TRP A 249 -17.33 4.63 -8.09
CA TRP A 249 -17.57 5.14 -6.74
C TRP A 249 -18.57 6.30 -6.73
N GLN A 250 -19.58 6.21 -5.87
CA GLN A 250 -20.46 7.33 -5.55
C GLN A 250 -19.74 8.25 -4.55
N THR A 251 -19.55 9.52 -4.93
CA THR A 251 -18.93 10.50 -4.03
C THR A 251 -19.98 11.06 -3.08
N VAL A 252 -19.67 11.09 -1.78
CA VAL A 252 -20.45 11.75 -0.75
C VAL A 252 -19.69 13.01 -0.32
N ASP A 253 -20.26 14.17 -0.65
CA ASP A 253 -19.69 15.47 -0.32
C ASP A 253 -20.00 15.87 1.13
N TYR A 254 -19.03 16.51 1.79
CA TYR A 254 -19.10 16.94 3.20
C TYR A 254 -19.13 18.45 3.35
#